data_AF-A0AA38VCP2-F1
#
_entry.id   AF-A0AA38VCP2-F1
#
_cell.length_a   1.000
_cell.length_b   1.000
_cell.length_c   1.000
_cell.angle_alpha   90.00
_cell.angle_beta   90.00
_cell.angle_gamma   90.00
#
_symmetry.space_group_name_H-M   'P 1'
#
loop_
_entity.id
_entity.type
_entity.pdbx_description
1 polymer ?
#
loop_
_entity_poly.entity_id
_entity_poly.type
_entity_poly.pdbx_seq_one_letter_code
_entity_poly.pdbx_strand_id
1 'polypeptide(L)'
;MTLLSSLRRRHAHNLSTLRHNPWSELSGALGDLGTLLPLMLALAQQGSISLSSTLVFSGLFNVLTGCIFGIPLPVQPMKAIAAEAIARGREGDEVLAAGGWTAVVVGVLAVTGGMRWLGRMVPVPVVRGIQMGAGLQLLGSST
;
A
#
# COMPACT_ATOMS: atom_id res chain seq x y z
N MET A 1 12.07 26.04 -12.81
CA MET A 1 12.91 26.15 -11.58
C MET A 1 12.08 26.16 -10.28
N THR A 2 10.97 25.43 -10.21
CA THR A 2 9.95 25.51 -9.12
C THR A 2 9.69 24.19 -8.38
N LEU A 3 10.07 23.04 -8.96
CA LEU A 3 9.92 21.70 -8.34
C LEU A 3 10.96 21.42 -7.26
N LEU A 4 12.24 21.72 -7.52
CA LEU A 4 13.32 21.48 -6.55
C LEU A 4 13.17 22.35 -5.28
N SER A 5 12.67 23.58 -5.41
CA SER A 5 12.46 24.49 -4.27
C SER A 5 11.19 24.20 -3.47
N SER A 6 10.20 23.52 -4.05
CA SER A 6 9.01 23.02 -3.34
C SER A 6 9.30 21.69 -2.64
N LEU A 7 10.06 20.79 -3.27
CA LEU A 7 10.55 19.57 -2.63
C LEU A 7 11.45 19.89 -1.42
N ARG A 8 12.44 20.79 -1.58
CA ARG A 8 13.32 21.19 -0.47
C ARG A 8 12.55 21.80 0.72
N ARG A 9 11.50 22.58 0.46
CA ARG A 9 10.62 23.13 1.50
C ARG A 9 9.81 22.06 2.22
N ARG A 10 9.26 21.07 1.49
CA ARG A 10 8.53 19.93 2.08
C ARG A 10 9.44 19.05 2.94
N HIS A 11 10.64 18.73 2.46
CA HIS A 11 11.61 17.97 3.24
C HIS A 11 12.09 18.74 4.49
N ALA A 12 12.33 20.06 4.37
CA ALA A 12 12.69 20.88 5.53
C ALA A 12 11.56 20.93 6.57
N HIS A 13 10.31 20.97 6.14
CA HIS A 13 9.15 20.93 7.04
C HIS A 13 9.00 19.55 7.69
N ASN A 14 9.07 18.45 6.94
CA ASN A 14 9.03 17.09 7.52
C ASN A 14 10.16 16.85 8.51
N LEU A 15 11.38 17.31 8.19
CA LEU A 15 12.52 17.15 9.10
C LEU A 15 12.36 18.00 10.37
N SER A 16 11.71 19.15 10.26
CA SER A 16 11.31 19.96 11.42
C SER A 16 10.24 19.24 12.24
N THR A 17 9.22 18.66 11.61
CA THR A 17 8.14 17.93 12.29
C THR A 17 8.66 16.69 13.01
N LEU A 18 9.53 15.91 12.36
CA LEU A 18 10.25 14.78 12.96
C LEU A 18 11.09 15.20 14.17
N ARG A 19 11.75 16.37 14.09
CA ARG A 19 12.55 16.91 15.20
C ARG A 19 11.72 17.44 16.35
N HIS A 20 10.54 18.00 16.09
CA HIS A 20 9.69 18.58 17.13
C HIS A 20 8.80 17.53 17.81
N ASN A 21 8.30 16.53 17.08
CA ASN A 21 7.40 15.49 17.60
C ASN A 21 7.84 14.06 17.22
N PRO A 22 9.05 13.62 17.62
CA PRO A 22 9.58 12.31 17.23
C PRO A 22 8.71 11.14 17.72
N TRP A 23 8.11 11.27 18.90
CA TRP A 23 7.25 10.23 19.48
C TRP A 23 5.93 10.04 18.73
N SER A 24 5.34 11.11 18.19
CA SER A 24 4.10 11.03 17.43
C SER A 24 4.33 10.38 16.07
N GLU A 25 5.44 10.72 15.40
CA GLU A 25 5.85 10.14 14.12
C GLU A 25 6.23 8.66 14.29
N LEU A 26 6.96 8.32 15.36
CA LEU A 26 7.32 6.95 15.67
C LEU A 26 6.09 6.11 16.03
N SER A 27 5.17 6.65 16.83
CA SER A 27 3.89 6.00 17.16
C SER A 27 3.02 5.79 15.91
N GLY A 28 2.96 6.79 15.02
CA GLY A 28 2.24 6.66 13.74
C GLY A 28 2.84 5.61 12.81
N ALA A 29 4.17 5.56 12.69
CA ALA A 29 4.87 4.54 11.90
C ALA A 29 4.70 3.13 12.50
N LEU A 30 4.76 3.00 13.83
CA LEU A 30 4.50 1.75 14.54
C LEU A 30 3.04 1.32 14.40
N GLY A 31 2.10 2.26 14.37
CA GLY A 31 0.68 2.00 14.10
C GLY A 31 0.45 1.45 12.69
N ASP A 32 1.12 2.00 11.69
CA ASP A 32 1.08 1.50 10.31
C ASP A 32 1.62 0.06 10.22
N LEU A 33 2.79 -0.18 10.84
CA LEU A 33 3.39 -1.52 10.96
C LEU A 33 2.46 -2.52 11.70
N GLY A 34 1.75 -2.06 12.73
CA GLY A 34 0.81 -2.88 13.49
C GLY A 34 -0.37 -3.38 12.65
N THR A 35 -0.73 -2.69 11.57
CA THR A 35 -1.74 -3.16 10.60
C THR A 35 -1.15 -4.03 9.48
N LEU A 36 0.13 -3.82 9.15
CA LEU A 36 0.84 -4.58 8.13
C LEU A 36 1.25 -5.98 8.60
N LEU A 37 1.77 -6.09 9.82
CA LEU A 37 2.31 -7.33 10.36
C LEU A 37 1.29 -8.49 10.37
N PRO A 38 0.06 -8.32 10.89
CA PRO A 38 -0.93 -9.40 10.89
C PRO A 38 -1.33 -9.84 9.48
N LEU A 39 -1.47 -8.88 8.55
CA LEU A 39 -1.83 -9.16 7.16
C LEU A 39 -0.73 -9.92 6.42
N MET A 40 0.54 -9.51 6.61
CA MET A 40 1.69 -10.19 6.01
C MET A 40 1.89 -11.58 6.60
N LEU A 41 1.68 -11.75 7.92
CA LEU A 41 1.73 -13.08 8.54
C LEU A 41 0.69 -14.03 7.96
N ALA A 42 -0.56 -13.56 7.78
CA ALA A 42 -1.64 -14.37 7.19
C ALA A 42 -1.30 -14.81 5.75
N LEU A 43 -0.76 -13.91 4.93
CA LEU A 43 -0.32 -14.22 3.57
C LEU A 43 0.87 -15.19 3.52
N ALA A 44 1.83 -15.01 4.42
CA ALA A 44 3.00 -15.88 4.52
C ALA A 44 2.63 -17.28 5.03
N GLN A 45 1.68 -17.38 5.97
CA GLN A 45 1.18 -18.66 6.48
C GLN A 45 0.53 -19.50 5.38
N GLN A 46 -0.06 -18.87 4.36
CA GLN A 46 -0.63 -19.54 3.19
C GLN A 46 0.38 -19.81 2.06
N GLY A 47 1.66 -19.50 2.24
CA GLY A 47 2.70 -19.79 1.24
C GLY A 47 2.64 -18.90 -0.02
N SER A 48 1.81 -17.86 -0.01
CA SER A 48 1.63 -16.96 -1.16
C SER A 48 2.76 -15.95 -1.33
N ILE A 49 3.50 -15.63 -0.26
CA ILE A 49 4.51 -14.57 -0.22
C ILE A 49 5.65 -14.92 0.76
N SER A 50 6.90 -14.63 0.38
CA SER A 50 8.04 -14.65 1.31
C SER A 50 8.04 -13.39 2.21
N LEU A 51 7.69 -13.55 3.48
CA LEU A 51 7.57 -12.48 4.48
C LEU A 51 8.78 -11.52 4.49
N SER A 52 9.99 -12.08 4.44
CA SER A 52 11.24 -11.32 4.49
C SER A 52 11.43 -10.42 3.27
N SER A 53 11.17 -10.93 2.06
CA SER A 53 11.32 -10.14 0.83
C SER A 53 10.32 -8.98 0.80
N THR A 54 9.06 -9.25 1.15
CA THR A 54 8.00 -8.23 1.10
C THR A 54 8.18 -7.14 2.15
N LEU A 55 8.66 -7.46 3.35
CA LEU A 55 9.03 -6.46 4.35
C LEU A 55 10.19 -5.58 3.87
N VAL A 56 11.23 -6.18 3.27
CA VAL A 56 12.38 -5.44 2.75
C VAL A 56 11.97 -4.53 1.60
N PHE A 57 11.23 -5.04 0.62
CA PHE A 57 10.75 -4.22 -0.50
C PHE A 57 9.76 -3.15 -0.06
N SER A 58 8.80 -3.45 0.80
CA SER A 58 7.84 -2.45 1.33
C SER A 58 8.56 -1.34 2.11
N GLY A 59 9.53 -1.69 2.96
CA GLY A 59 10.35 -0.71 3.67
C GLY A 59 11.19 0.15 2.74
N LEU A 60 11.86 -0.46 1.75
CA LEU A 60 12.67 0.24 0.76
C LEU A 60 11.82 1.21 -0.07
N PHE A 61 10.66 0.77 -0.54
CA PHE A 61 9.76 1.61 -1.33
C PHE A 61 9.15 2.73 -0.49
N ASN A 62 8.86 2.53 0.80
CA ASN A 62 8.38 3.59 1.69
C ASN A 62 9.46 4.68 1.91
N VAL A 63 10.73 4.29 2.00
CA VAL A 63 11.86 5.23 2.02
C VAL A 63 11.99 5.96 0.68
N LEU A 64 11.89 5.22 -0.44
CA LEU A 64 12.01 5.78 -1.78
C LEU A 64 10.89 6.81 -2.07
N THR A 65 9.64 6.49 -1.72
CA THR A 65 8.49 7.40 -1.88
C THR A 65 8.60 8.60 -0.94
N GLY A 66 9.07 8.38 0.30
CA GLY A 66 9.43 9.43 1.23
C GLY A 66 10.46 10.42 0.66
N CYS A 67 11.48 9.92 -0.04
CA CYS A 67 12.51 10.73 -0.70
C CYS A 67 12.01 11.44 -1.97
N ILE A 68 11.19 10.80 -2.80
CA ILE A 68 10.75 11.36 -4.10
C ILE A 68 9.58 12.34 -3.92
N PHE A 69 8.60 12.00 -3.09
CA PHE A 69 7.35 12.76 -2.94
C PHE A 69 7.36 13.71 -1.74
N GLY A 70 8.35 13.59 -0.85
CA GLY A 70 8.47 14.41 0.35
C GLY A 70 7.44 14.07 1.42
N ILE A 71 6.82 12.89 1.36
CA ILE A 71 5.96 12.29 2.39
C ILE A 71 6.11 10.77 2.28
N PRO A 72 6.31 10.04 3.40
CA PRO A 72 6.29 8.58 3.38
C PRO A 72 4.88 8.13 2.96
N LEU A 73 4.79 7.45 1.83
CA LEU A 73 3.54 6.85 1.36
C LEU A 73 3.60 5.36 1.70
N PRO A 74 2.74 4.87 2.61
CA PRO A 74 2.72 3.45 2.98
C PRO A 74 2.55 2.59 1.73
N VAL A 75 3.61 1.87 1.35
CA VAL A 75 3.57 0.90 0.24
C VAL A 75 3.10 -0.43 0.80
N GLN A 76 1.85 -0.44 1.25
CA GLN A 76 1.20 -1.62 1.78
C GLN A 76 0.68 -2.49 0.62
N PRO A 77 0.70 -3.82 0.76
CA PRO A 77 -0.04 -4.70 -0.15
C PRO A 77 -1.50 -4.23 -0.20
N MET A 78 -2.05 -4.09 -1.41
CA MET A 78 -3.41 -3.61 -1.55
C MET A 78 -4.35 -4.59 -0.82
N LYS A 79 -5.04 -4.12 0.23
CA LYS A 79 -5.87 -4.97 1.11
C LYS A 79 -6.84 -5.87 0.35
N ALA A 80 -7.31 -5.44 -0.83
CA ALA A 80 -8.16 -6.24 -1.71
C ALA A 80 -7.42 -7.40 -2.40
N ILE A 81 -6.19 -7.21 -2.87
CA ILE A 81 -5.37 -8.28 -3.46
C ILE A 81 -4.98 -9.29 -2.38
N ALA A 82 -4.61 -8.78 -1.19
CA ALA A 82 -4.33 -9.62 -0.04
C ALA A 82 -5.56 -10.46 0.36
N ALA A 83 -6.75 -9.85 0.45
CA ALA A 83 -7.98 -10.55 0.77
C ALA A 83 -8.34 -11.63 -0.26
N GLU A 84 -8.23 -11.32 -1.55
CA GLU A 84 -8.52 -12.29 -2.63
C GLU A 84 -7.52 -13.45 -2.63
N ALA A 85 -6.23 -13.17 -2.43
CA ALA A 85 -5.19 -14.19 -2.31
C ALA A 85 -5.44 -15.10 -1.10
N ILE A 86 -5.85 -14.51 0.03
CA ILE A 86 -6.18 -15.25 1.25
C ILE A 86 -7.42 -16.11 1.09
N ALA A 87 -8.46 -15.57 0.46
CA ALA A 87 -9.73 -16.25 0.31
C ALA A 87 -9.68 -17.41 -0.69
N ARG A 88 -8.77 -17.38 -1.67
CA ARG A 88 -8.68 -18.40 -2.73
C ARG A 88 -7.53 -19.39 -2.59
N GLY A 89 -6.60 -19.18 -1.65
CA GLY A 89 -5.50 -20.12 -1.38
C GLY A 89 -4.64 -20.44 -2.60
N ARG A 90 -4.41 -19.46 -3.48
CA ARG A 90 -3.72 -19.65 -4.77
C ARG A 90 -2.20 -19.61 -4.61
N GLU A 91 -1.50 -20.44 -5.39
CA GLU A 91 -0.03 -20.54 -5.40
C GLU A 91 0.65 -19.21 -5.72
N GLY A 92 1.86 -18.98 -5.14
CA GLY A 92 2.58 -17.70 -5.20
C GLY A 92 2.85 -17.15 -6.61
N ASP A 93 2.91 -18.02 -7.63
CA ASP A 93 3.09 -17.62 -9.04
C ASP A 93 1.89 -16.83 -9.57
N GLU A 94 0.67 -17.19 -9.15
CA GLU A 94 -0.54 -16.51 -9.62
C GLU A 94 -0.70 -15.12 -8.96
N VAL A 95 -0.25 -14.99 -7.71
CA VAL A 95 -0.19 -13.71 -7.00
C VAL A 95 0.85 -12.78 -7.64
N LEU A 96 2.00 -13.32 -8.05
CA LEU A 96 3.02 -12.58 -8.80
C LEU A 96 2.48 -12.09 -10.16
N ALA A 97 1.79 -12.95 -10.90
CA ALA A 97 1.18 -12.59 -12.18
C ALA A 97 0.09 -11.50 -12.02
N ALA A 98 -0.77 -11.63 -11.01
CA ALA A 98 -1.78 -10.62 -10.68
C ALA A 98 -1.14 -9.29 -10.25
N GLY A 99 -0.08 -9.33 -9.44
CA GLY A 99 0.71 -8.16 -9.05
C GLY A 99 1.37 -7.47 -10.26
N GLY A 100 1.92 -8.24 -11.20
CA GLY A 100 2.51 -7.71 -12.43
C GLY A 100 1.48 -7.02 -13.32
N TRP A 101 0.33 -7.67 -13.56
CA TRP A 101 -0.75 -7.07 -14.36
C TRP A 101 -1.31 -5.80 -13.73
N THR A 102 -1.52 -5.79 -12.41
CA THR A 102 -1.98 -4.60 -11.70
C THR A 102 -0.95 -3.46 -11.79
N ALA A 103 0.35 -3.75 -11.66
CA ALA A 103 1.41 -2.76 -11.84
C ALA A 103 1.41 -2.14 -13.25
N VAL A 104 1.24 -2.95 -14.30
CA VAL A 104 1.17 -2.47 -15.68
C VAL A 104 -0.06 -1.59 -15.90
N VAL A 105 -1.24 -2.07 -15.52
CA VAL A 105 -2.50 -1.35 -15.72
C VAL A 105 -2.51 -0.02 -14.95
N VAL A 106 -2.11 -0.04 -13.68
CA VAL A 106 -2.03 1.17 -12.86
C VAL A 106 -0.93 2.11 -13.37
N GLY A 107 0.21 1.58 -13.83
CA GLY A 107 1.27 2.36 -14.43
C GLY A 107 0.82 3.11 -15.68
N VAL A 108 0.11 2.43 -16.58
CA VAL A 108 -0.48 3.06 -17.78
C VAL A 108 -1.50 4.12 -17.40
N LEU A 109 -2.39 3.84 -16.44
CA LEU A 109 -3.36 4.82 -15.92
C LEU A 109 -2.71 6.02 -15.25
N ALA A 110 -1.54 5.83 -14.62
CA ALA A 110 -0.75 6.89 -14.02
C ALA A 110 -0.15 7.83 -15.05
N VAL A 111 0.50 7.27 -16.08
CA VAL A 111 1.13 8.05 -17.16
C VAL A 111 0.09 8.78 -18.01
N THR A 112 -1.05 8.14 -18.28
CA THR A 112 -2.14 8.73 -19.08
C THR A 112 -3.01 9.73 -18.30
N GLY A 113 -2.86 9.81 -16.97
CA GLY A 113 -3.70 10.66 -16.12
C GLY A 113 -5.13 10.13 -15.91
N GLY A 114 -5.42 8.90 -16.36
CA GLY A 114 -6.74 8.26 -16.28
C GLY A 114 -7.25 8.05 -14.86
N MET A 115 -6.38 7.99 -13.85
CA MET A 115 -6.78 7.90 -12.43
C MET A 115 -7.75 9.01 -11.99
N ARG A 116 -7.57 10.25 -12.47
CA ARG A 116 -8.45 11.38 -12.11
C ARG A 116 -9.82 11.30 -12.77
N TRP A 117 -9.90 10.61 -13.90
CA TRP A 117 -11.15 10.35 -14.59
C TRP A 117 -11.90 9.21 -13.91
N LEU A 118 -11.20 8.11 -13.61
CA LEU A 118 -11.75 6.96 -12.89
C LEU A 118 -12.31 7.36 -11.52
N GLY A 119 -11.56 8.15 -10.74
CA GLY A 119 -11.99 8.61 -9.42
C GLY A 119 -13.23 9.51 -9.43
N ARG A 120 -13.55 10.16 -10.56
CA ARG A 120 -14.79 10.92 -10.72
C ARG A 120 -15.97 10.05 -11.16
N MET A 121 -15.68 8.94 -11.83
CA MET A 121 -16.71 8.02 -12.32
C MET A 121 -17.16 7.01 -11.28
N VAL A 122 -16.27 6.58 -10.38
CA VAL A 122 -16.60 5.57 -9.37
C VAL A 122 -17.32 6.23 -8.19
N PRO A 123 -18.60 5.90 -7.93
CA PRO A 123 -19.35 6.45 -6.80
C PRO A 123 -18.82 5.90 -5.47
N VAL A 124 -18.83 6.73 -4.42
CA VAL A 124 -18.44 6.32 -3.05
C VAL A 124 -19.18 5.06 -2.56
N PRO A 125 -20.50 4.87 -2.82
CA PRO A 125 -21.20 3.64 -2.43
C PRO A 125 -20.57 2.35 -3.00
N VAL A 126 -20.05 2.39 -4.22
CA VAL A 126 -19.42 1.22 -4.87
C VAL A 126 -18.12 0.86 -4.14
N VAL A 127 -17.32 1.86 -3.78
CA VAL A 127 -16.07 1.66 -3.04
C VAL A 127 -16.36 1.02 -1.67
N ARG A 128 -17.39 1.51 -0.97
CA ARG A 128 -17.81 0.95 0.32
C ARG A 128 -18.34 -0.48 0.18
N GLY A 129 -19.06 -0.79 -0.89
CA GLY A 129 -19.52 -2.14 -1.20
C GLY A 129 -18.36 -3.13 -1.44
N ILE A 130 -17.35 -2.74 -2.22
CA ILE A 130 -16.15 -3.56 -2.46
C ILE A 130 -15.39 -3.80 -1.15
N GLN A 131 -15.26 -2.77 -0.30
CA GLN A 131 -14.60 -2.89 1.00
C GLN A 131 -15.34 -3.85 1.95
N MET A 132 -16.69 -3.79 1.99
CA MET A 132 -17.48 -4.75 2.77
C MET A 132 -17.38 -6.17 2.21
N GLY A 133 -17.43 -6.33 0.89
CA GLY A 133 -17.27 -7.63 0.24
C GLY A 133 -15.93 -8.28 0.56
N ALA A 134 -14.84 -7.53 0.47
CA ALA A 134 -13.50 -8.01 0.86
C ALA A 134 -13.42 -8.39 2.35
N GLY A 135 -14.06 -7.61 3.23
CA GLY A 135 -14.14 -7.93 4.66
C GLY A 135 -14.91 -9.21 4.94
N LEU A 136 -16.04 -9.44 4.26
CA LEU A 136 -16.83 -10.66 4.39
C LEU A 136 -16.10 -11.89 3.86
N GLN A 137 -15.36 -11.78 2.76
CA GLN A 137 -14.55 -12.88 2.23
C GLN A 137 -13.45 -13.32 3.20
N LEU A 138 -12.76 -12.37 3.83
CA LEU A 138 -11.74 -12.67 4.83
C LEU A 138 -12.30 -13.43 6.04
N LEU A 139 -13.53 -13.11 6.46
CA LEU A 139 -14.22 -13.86 7.51
C LEU A 139 -14.59 -15.28 7.03
N GLY A 140 -15.10 -15.40 5.81
CA GLY A 140 -15.50 -16.69 5.23
C GLY A 140 -14.34 -17.67 4.98
N SER A 141 -13.13 -17.18 4.74
CA SER A 141 -11.94 -18.02 4.51
C SER A 141 -11.31 -18.61 5.78
N SER A 142 -11.84 -18.29 6.97
CA SER A 142 -11.33 -18.77 8.27
C SER A 142 -12.07 -19.98 8.85
N THR A 143 -12.89 -20.65 8.03
CA THR A 143 -13.56 -21.95 8.30
C THR A 143 -13.13 -22.96 7.25
#